data_AF-A0A412Q7U6-F1
#
_entry.id   AF-A0A412Q7U6-F1
#
_cell.length_a   1.000
_cell.length_b   1.000
_cell.length_c   1.000
_cell.angle_alpha   90.00
_cell.angle_beta   90.00
_cell.angle_gamma   90.00
#
_symmetry.space_group_name_H-M   'P 1'
#
loop_
_entity.id
_entity.type
_entity.pdbx_description
1 polymer ?
#
loop_
_entity_poly.entity_id
_entity_poly.type
_entity_poly.pdbx_seq_one_letter_code
_entity_poly.pdbx_strand_id
1 'polypeptide(L)'
;GDFITGVQGGYIGEDARAELEALVLRSSLSVPELRFNRQTYFEGYNTISPGGGLKIKSFVANSDGSYTVIPDLEDGVPLGQKPDDILLGFWHDKSVTTGDFIGFRKIQYRITSADYDEKTFVMVPRPGYEFVPHNEMRLGQTGNFTDKERQTYIIIDVRDGNCCITLVDNANTWDPEPAQMKSWFGKKKGMTINGINCDRFSAVLQDIIMTGLIFQIDEITGSTVRVPIDFPSWEPGRKYAYYSRVPHNGSTWLCVNDKGTTSEPSENNPDWLVSAAKGDKGDPGLSVIGGGHWESSKTPYEVNTMVTLAGCVFISKVKTSNPPIKIARFRNGNYRKKKDGGYILAGKSADWTVHEDWEMLLDGRELKGESITFLGEFASHPSNPKEGDSYRNTADHCTYIYRNGLWMVMVKDGTDGKDGKGYEWIYTRTNIIGLTPDKPDSKQQDDYIPEGWTDDFLGVDADHQVEWACKRVKRDGVWSEWSTPAPVHRWSKDGE
;
A
#
# COMPACT_ATOMS: atom_id res chain seq x y z
N GLY A 1 -25.55 -29.96 73.46
CA GLY A 1 -26.56 -31.04 73.50
C GLY A 1 -26.53 -31.72 72.17
N ASP A 2 -26.40 -33.05 72.16
CA ASP A 2 -26.37 -33.85 70.94
C ASP A 2 -27.72 -33.81 70.21
N PHE A 3 -27.64 -33.92 68.89
CA PHE A 3 -28.75 -33.84 67.94
C PHE A 3 -29.92 -34.78 68.27
N ILE A 4 -31.13 -34.28 68.05
CA ILE A 4 -32.27 -35.11 67.65
C ILE A 4 -32.68 -34.63 66.26
N THR A 5 -32.70 -35.54 65.29
CA THR A 5 -33.16 -35.30 63.92
C THR A 5 -34.65 -34.96 63.90
N GLY A 6 -35.03 -33.80 63.32
CA GLY A 6 -36.44 -33.49 63.01
C GLY A 6 -36.98 -32.08 63.35
N VAL A 7 -36.17 -31.02 63.43
CA VAL A 7 -36.70 -29.66 63.65
C VAL A 7 -36.65 -28.84 62.36
N GLN A 8 -37.82 -28.37 61.91
CA GLN A 8 -37.95 -27.32 60.90
C GLN A 8 -37.56 -25.98 61.51
N GLY A 9 -36.53 -25.31 60.97
CA GLY A 9 -36.08 -24.01 61.49
C GLY A 9 -34.59 -23.70 61.29
N GLY A 10 -34.06 -22.85 62.16
CA GLY A 10 -32.66 -22.42 62.13
C GLY A 10 -32.01 -22.46 63.51
N TYR A 11 -30.75 -22.86 63.58
CA TYR A 11 -29.94 -22.92 64.80
C TYR A 11 -28.72 -22.02 64.65
N ILE A 12 -28.34 -21.30 65.72
CA ILE A 12 -27.07 -20.58 65.82
C ILE A 12 -26.28 -21.21 66.96
N GLY A 13 -25.14 -21.80 66.64
CA GLY A 13 -24.24 -22.41 67.61
C GLY A 13 -23.52 -21.39 68.48
N GLU A 14 -22.97 -21.87 69.61
CA GLU A 14 -22.13 -21.06 70.51
C GLU A 14 -20.86 -20.54 69.82
N ASP A 15 -20.46 -21.15 68.70
CA ASP A 15 -19.38 -20.70 67.82
C ASP A 15 -19.85 -19.73 66.72
N ALA A 16 -21.08 -19.20 66.85
CA ALA A 16 -21.74 -18.28 65.93
C ALA A 16 -21.98 -18.83 64.51
N ARG A 17 -21.91 -20.15 64.30
CA ARG A 17 -22.32 -20.77 63.03
C ARG A 17 -23.81 -20.96 63.01
N ALA A 18 -24.44 -20.51 61.94
CA ALA A 18 -25.88 -20.68 61.73
C ALA A 18 -26.14 -21.78 60.69
N GLU A 19 -27.04 -22.71 61.01
CA GLU A 19 -27.62 -23.64 60.05
C GLU A 19 -29.12 -23.31 59.95
N LEU A 20 -29.57 -22.88 58.78
CA LEU A 20 -30.92 -22.36 58.55
C LEU A 20 -31.56 -23.09 57.35
N GLU A 21 -32.77 -23.62 57.52
CA GLU A 21 -33.50 -24.30 56.44
C GLU A 21 -34.06 -23.31 55.38
N ALA A 22 -34.53 -22.13 55.82
CA ALA A 22 -34.99 -21.05 54.94
C ALA A 22 -34.85 -19.69 55.62
N LEU A 23 -34.57 -18.63 54.84
CA LEU A 23 -34.42 -17.26 55.32
C LEU A 23 -35.28 -16.31 54.47
N VAL A 24 -36.22 -15.59 55.11
CA VAL A 24 -37.02 -14.52 54.48
C VAL A 24 -36.68 -13.20 55.15
N LEU A 25 -36.20 -12.24 54.38
CA LEU A 25 -35.78 -10.93 54.87
C LEU A 25 -36.70 -9.84 54.33
N ARG A 26 -37.08 -8.90 55.19
CA ARG A 26 -37.92 -7.75 54.82
C ARG A 26 -37.13 -6.52 54.37
N SER A 27 -35.81 -6.52 54.58
CA SER A 27 -34.94 -5.36 54.29
C SER A 27 -33.62 -5.79 53.63
N SER A 28 -32.62 -6.27 54.38
CA SER A 28 -31.30 -6.59 53.82
C SER A 28 -30.54 -7.68 54.57
N LEU A 29 -29.67 -8.40 53.84
CA LEU A 29 -28.62 -9.28 54.38
C LEU A 29 -27.26 -8.67 54.03
N SER A 30 -26.35 -8.55 54.99
CA SER A 30 -24.95 -8.15 54.72
C SER A 30 -24.03 -9.27 55.17
N VAL A 31 -23.29 -9.86 54.24
CA VAL A 31 -22.31 -10.92 54.50
C VAL A 31 -21.09 -10.73 53.60
N PRO A 32 -19.88 -11.12 54.04
CA PRO A 32 -18.68 -11.03 53.21
C PRO A 32 -18.77 -11.85 51.91
N GLU A 33 -19.44 -13.01 51.94
CA GLU A 33 -19.61 -13.86 50.76
C GLU A 33 -20.81 -14.81 50.91
N LEU A 34 -21.71 -14.85 49.92
CA LEU A 34 -22.68 -15.93 49.73
C LEU A 34 -22.11 -16.96 48.75
N ARG A 35 -21.99 -18.23 49.17
CA ARG A 35 -21.49 -19.32 48.34
C ARG A 35 -22.64 -20.22 47.91
N PHE A 36 -22.96 -20.22 46.61
CA PHE A 36 -23.87 -21.18 45.98
C PHE A 36 -23.30 -21.63 44.63
N ASN A 37 -23.42 -22.93 44.31
CA ASN A 37 -23.06 -23.61 43.04
C ASN A 37 -22.83 -22.65 41.85
N ARG A 38 -21.57 -22.24 41.64
CA ARG A 38 -21.23 -21.01 40.88
C ARG A 38 -21.26 -21.18 39.36
N GLN A 39 -22.27 -20.57 38.73
CA GLN A 39 -22.08 -19.78 37.51
C GLN A 39 -22.39 -18.33 37.86
N THR A 40 -21.42 -17.41 37.70
CA THR A 40 -21.68 -15.98 37.81
C THR A 40 -22.17 -15.49 36.44
N TYR A 41 -23.44 -15.09 36.36
CA TYR A 41 -24.02 -14.53 35.14
C TYR A 41 -23.74 -13.03 35.08
N PHE A 42 -23.14 -12.58 33.97
CA PHE A 42 -22.92 -11.18 33.68
C PHE A 42 -23.52 -10.88 32.31
N GLU A 43 -24.60 -10.11 32.28
CA GLU A 43 -25.15 -9.56 31.05
C GLU A 43 -24.67 -8.11 30.92
N GLY A 44 -24.06 -7.76 29.78
CA GLY A 44 -23.81 -6.37 29.42
C GLY A 44 -22.33 -6.00 29.21
N TYR A 45 -21.91 -4.93 29.86
CA TYR A 45 -20.62 -4.27 29.64
C TYR A 45 -19.83 -4.15 30.93
N ASN A 46 -18.69 -4.85 30.99
CA ASN A 46 -17.80 -4.85 32.13
C ASN A 46 -16.56 -4.02 31.83
N THR A 47 -16.10 -3.26 32.82
CA THR A 47 -14.87 -2.46 32.74
C THR A 47 -13.96 -2.85 33.88
N ILE A 48 -12.72 -3.19 33.55
CA ILE A 48 -11.67 -3.48 34.52
C ILE A 48 -10.57 -2.46 34.30
N SER A 49 -10.29 -1.64 35.30
CA SER A 49 -9.38 -0.51 35.13
C SER A 49 -8.71 -0.10 36.45
N PRO A 50 -7.57 0.62 36.41
CA PRO A 50 -6.87 1.06 37.61
C PRO A 50 -7.70 1.97 38.52
N GLY A 51 -8.65 2.73 37.94
CA GLY A 51 -9.56 3.59 38.69
C GLY A 51 -10.82 2.89 39.21
N GLY A 52 -11.06 1.65 38.78
CA GLY A 52 -12.23 0.87 39.16
C GLY A 52 -13.56 1.52 38.78
N GLY A 53 -14.61 1.10 39.47
CA GLY A 53 -15.93 1.73 39.38
C GLY A 53 -16.38 2.30 40.71
N LEU A 54 -17.35 3.19 40.65
CA LEU A 54 -18.00 3.79 41.81
C LEU A 54 -19.51 3.79 41.61
N LYS A 55 -20.23 3.86 42.72
CA LYS A 55 -21.65 4.18 42.77
C LYS A 55 -21.81 5.58 43.37
N ILE A 56 -22.62 6.44 42.77
CA ILE A 56 -22.90 7.77 43.31
C ILE A 56 -23.87 7.63 44.48
N LYS A 57 -23.51 8.12 45.67
CA LYS A 57 -24.42 8.20 46.83
C LYS A 57 -25.27 9.47 46.75
N SER A 58 -24.62 10.60 46.51
CA SER A 58 -25.24 11.90 46.31
C SER A 58 -24.34 12.84 45.50
N PHE A 59 -24.90 13.94 45.02
CA PHE A 59 -24.15 14.99 44.36
C PHE A 59 -24.76 16.37 44.62
N VAL A 60 -23.95 17.42 44.43
CA VAL A 60 -24.36 18.83 44.44
C VAL A 60 -24.04 19.43 43.07
N ALA A 61 -25.02 20.08 42.45
CA ALA A 61 -24.80 20.82 41.20
C ALA A 61 -24.17 22.18 41.51
N ASN A 62 -23.08 22.50 40.81
CA ASN A 62 -22.36 23.75 40.93
C ASN A 62 -22.85 24.75 39.88
N SER A 63 -22.63 26.05 40.12
CA SER A 63 -23.07 27.13 39.23
C SER A 63 -22.39 27.13 37.86
N ASP A 64 -21.26 26.46 37.72
CA ASP A 64 -20.48 26.34 36.48
C ASP A 64 -20.87 25.12 35.63
N GLY A 65 -21.90 24.38 36.03
CA GLY A 65 -22.36 23.16 35.35
C GLY A 65 -21.57 21.90 35.72
N SER A 66 -20.62 21.99 36.66
CA SER A 66 -19.97 20.82 37.25
C SER A 66 -20.80 20.22 38.39
N TYR A 67 -20.42 19.03 38.84
CA TYR A 67 -21.07 18.33 39.94
C TYR A 67 -20.04 17.87 40.97
N THR A 68 -20.24 18.23 42.23
CA THR A 68 -19.49 17.69 43.36
C THR A 68 -20.16 16.39 43.81
N VAL A 69 -19.47 15.27 43.68
CA VAL A 69 -19.98 13.92 43.88
C VAL A 69 -19.45 13.33 45.18
N ILE A 70 -20.37 12.71 45.93
CA ILE A 70 -20.06 11.86 47.08
C ILE A 70 -20.31 10.41 46.65
N PRO A 71 -19.27 9.59 46.49
CA PRO A 71 -19.42 8.18 46.15
C PRO A 71 -19.90 7.34 47.35
N ASP A 72 -20.56 6.22 47.05
CA ASP A 72 -20.96 5.20 48.00
C ASP A 72 -19.76 4.26 48.25
N LEU A 73 -18.94 4.62 49.23
CA LEU A 73 -17.74 3.86 49.62
C LEU A 73 -18.01 3.08 50.91
N GLU A 74 -17.48 1.86 50.99
CA GLU A 74 -17.43 1.11 52.24
C GLU A 74 -16.50 1.80 53.26
N ASP A 75 -16.74 1.54 54.53
CA ASP A 75 -15.94 2.15 55.60
C ASP A 75 -14.47 1.74 55.48
N GLY A 76 -13.57 2.70 55.69
CA GLY A 76 -12.12 2.51 55.50
C GLY A 76 -11.63 2.45 54.05
N VAL A 77 -12.50 2.39 53.03
CA VAL A 77 -12.06 2.39 51.62
C VAL A 77 -11.67 3.81 51.17
N PRO A 78 -10.49 4.02 50.56
CA PRO A 78 -10.08 5.32 50.04
C PRO A 78 -10.79 5.66 48.73
N LEU A 79 -10.83 6.95 48.38
CA LEU A 79 -11.31 7.38 47.07
C LEU A 79 -10.30 6.97 45.99
N GLY A 80 -10.68 6.05 45.11
CA GLY A 80 -9.81 5.53 44.03
C GLY A 80 -9.80 6.37 42.75
N GLN A 81 -10.73 7.31 42.63
CA GLN A 81 -10.85 8.23 41.49
C GLN A 81 -9.82 9.35 41.58
N LYS A 82 -9.27 9.74 40.42
CA LYS A 82 -8.27 10.82 40.30
C LYS A 82 -8.74 11.91 39.34
N PRO A 83 -8.18 13.13 39.45
CA PRO A 83 -8.32 14.15 38.41
C PRO A 83 -8.01 13.58 37.02
N ASP A 84 -8.75 14.06 36.04
CA ASP A 84 -8.72 13.69 34.63
C ASP A 84 -9.18 12.27 34.28
N ASP A 85 -9.68 11.49 35.24
CA ASP A 85 -10.31 10.21 34.94
C ASP A 85 -11.54 10.42 34.04
N ILE A 86 -11.64 9.59 33.02
CA ILE A 86 -12.81 9.46 32.16
C ILE A 86 -13.73 8.43 32.81
N LEU A 87 -14.91 8.86 33.23
CA LEU A 87 -15.92 8.00 33.83
C LEU A 87 -17.01 7.68 32.81
N LEU A 88 -17.34 6.41 32.68
CA LEU A 88 -18.40 5.89 31.81
C LEU A 88 -19.52 5.27 32.63
N GLY A 89 -20.75 5.67 32.36
CA GLY A 89 -21.95 5.04 32.90
C GLY A 89 -22.95 4.65 31.82
N PHE A 90 -23.90 3.82 32.22
CA PHE A 90 -25.13 3.59 31.47
C PHE A 90 -26.31 3.94 32.38
N TRP A 91 -27.28 4.67 31.84
CA TRP A 91 -28.46 5.07 32.60
C TRP A 91 -29.74 4.86 31.79
N HIS A 92 -30.85 4.62 32.48
CA HIS A 92 -32.16 4.46 31.85
C HIS A 92 -32.51 5.72 31.07
N ASP A 93 -32.77 5.54 29.78
CA ASP A 93 -33.33 6.56 28.92
C ASP A 93 -34.86 6.49 28.98
N LYS A 94 -35.47 7.67 28.97
CA LYS A 94 -36.92 7.82 28.99
C LYS A 94 -37.35 8.73 27.86
N SER A 95 -38.46 8.35 27.23
CA SER A 95 -39.14 9.21 26.26
C SER A 95 -39.48 10.54 26.93
N VAL A 96 -39.02 11.65 26.34
CA VAL A 96 -39.37 12.99 26.83
C VAL A 96 -40.87 13.29 26.67
N THR A 97 -41.55 12.54 25.80
CA THR A 97 -42.98 12.70 25.51
C THR A 97 -43.85 11.83 26.40
N THR A 98 -43.46 10.57 26.63
CA THR A 98 -44.32 9.59 27.32
C THR A 98 -43.80 9.17 28.69
N GLY A 99 -42.53 9.44 29.00
CA GLY A 99 -41.88 9.00 30.24
C GLY A 99 -41.51 7.51 30.27
N ASP A 100 -41.87 6.76 29.22
CA ASP A 100 -41.59 5.32 29.12
C ASP A 100 -40.09 5.06 28.97
N PHE A 101 -39.65 3.91 29.48
CA PHE A 101 -38.30 3.42 29.24
C PHE A 101 -38.09 3.13 27.75
N ILE A 102 -37.07 3.76 27.15
CA ILE A 102 -36.76 3.60 25.72
C ILE A 102 -35.37 3.02 25.45
N GLY A 103 -34.67 2.58 26.49
CA GLY A 103 -33.35 1.96 26.39
C GLY A 103 -32.36 2.58 27.36
N PHE A 104 -31.07 2.39 27.12
CA PHE A 104 -30.01 2.94 27.96
C PHE A 104 -29.22 3.99 27.18
N ARG A 105 -28.88 5.11 27.85
CA ARG A 105 -27.92 6.08 27.33
C ARG A 105 -26.53 5.83 27.89
N LYS A 106 -25.53 5.96 27.02
CA LYS A 106 -24.13 6.09 27.38
C LYS A 106 -23.90 7.49 27.92
N ILE A 107 -23.30 7.62 29.09
CA ILE A 107 -22.97 8.90 29.72
C ILE A 107 -21.51 8.93 30.11
N GLN A 108 -20.86 10.08 29.94
CA GLN A 108 -19.45 10.23 30.20
C GLN A 108 -19.15 11.53 30.92
N TYR A 109 -18.24 11.43 31.89
CA TYR A 109 -17.75 12.56 32.68
C TYR A 109 -16.24 12.57 32.75
N ARG A 110 -15.67 13.75 32.98
CA ARG A 110 -14.27 13.94 33.36
C ARG A 110 -14.23 14.43 34.79
N ILE A 111 -13.37 13.84 35.62
CA ILE A 111 -13.07 14.39 36.94
C ILE A 111 -12.14 15.60 36.78
N THR A 112 -12.47 16.73 37.38
CA THR A 112 -11.64 17.95 37.33
C THR A 112 -10.80 18.12 38.60
N SER A 113 -11.32 17.68 39.74
CA SER A 113 -10.60 17.71 41.02
C SER A 113 -11.13 16.65 41.98
N ALA A 114 -10.33 16.26 42.98
CA ALA A 114 -10.71 15.31 44.01
C ALA A 114 -10.23 15.82 45.39
N ASP A 115 -11.06 15.61 46.41
CA ASP A 115 -10.73 15.79 47.82
C ASP A 115 -10.69 14.40 48.48
N TYR A 116 -9.50 13.96 48.85
CA TYR A 116 -9.28 12.60 49.38
C TYR A 116 -9.59 12.49 50.88
N ASP A 117 -9.63 13.61 51.60
CA ASP A 117 -9.96 13.64 53.02
C ASP A 117 -11.48 13.59 53.20
N GLU A 118 -12.21 14.44 52.46
CA GLU A 118 -13.67 14.43 52.40
C GLU A 118 -14.22 13.27 51.53
N LYS A 119 -13.35 12.59 50.79
CA LYS A 119 -13.66 11.52 49.83
C LYS A 119 -14.70 11.96 48.80
N THR A 120 -14.55 13.16 48.25
CA THR A 120 -15.42 13.73 47.21
C THR A 120 -14.62 14.05 45.95
N PHE A 121 -15.31 14.23 44.83
CA PHE A 121 -14.68 14.72 43.60
C PHE A 121 -15.62 15.59 42.80
N VAL A 122 -15.06 16.49 41.99
CA VAL A 122 -15.81 17.31 41.05
C VAL A 122 -15.69 16.70 39.66
N MET A 123 -16.82 16.58 38.97
CA MET A 123 -16.84 16.10 37.59
C MET A 123 -17.64 17.03 36.67
N VAL A 124 -17.26 17.03 35.40
CA VAL A 124 -17.95 17.75 34.31
C VAL A 124 -18.39 16.77 33.23
N PRO A 125 -19.55 16.98 32.60
CA PRO A 125 -20.00 16.10 31.52
C PRO A 125 -19.10 16.27 30.28
N ARG A 126 -19.12 15.27 29.40
CA ARG A 126 -18.46 15.36 28.09
C ARG A 126 -18.91 16.62 27.34
N PRO A 127 -18.00 17.42 26.76
CA PRO A 127 -18.38 18.59 25.96
C PRO A 127 -19.42 18.25 24.89
N GLY A 128 -20.46 19.08 24.78
CA GLY A 128 -21.58 18.85 23.87
C GLY A 128 -22.66 17.89 24.39
N TYR A 129 -22.51 17.36 25.60
CA TYR A 129 -23.50 16.54 26.28
C TYR A 129 -23.89 17.19 27.60
N GLU A 130 -25.18 17.48 27.76
CA GLU A 130 -25.73 17.95 29.03
C GLU A 130 -26.52 16.82 29.68
N PHE A 131 -25.98 16.24 30.74
CA PHE A 131 -26.65 15.20 31.49
C PHE A 131 -26.39 15.38 32.99
N VAL A 132 -27.47 15.48 33.76
CA VAL A 132 -27.42 15.59 35.21
C VAL A 132 -27.21 14.19 35.79
N PRO A 133 -26.19 13.96 36.65
CA PRO A 133 -26.00 12.67 37.28
C PRO A 133 -27.21 12.30 38.14
N HIS A 134 -27.38 11.00 38.41
CA HIS A 134 -28.40 10.52 39.32
C HIS A 134 -27.75 9.84 40.52
N ASN A 135 -28.41 9.92 41.66
CA ASN A 135 -28.06 9.08 42.80
C ASN A 135 -28.19 7.61 42.39
N GLU A 136 -27.34 6.76 42.97
CA GLU A 136 -27.24 5.32 42.71
C GLU A 136 -26.66 4.97 41.32
N MET A 137 -26.30 5.96 40.50
CA MET A 137 -25.62 5.75 39.22
C MET A 137 -24.26 5.08 39.42
N ARG A 138 -23.96 4.10 38.55
CA ARG A 138 -22.65 3.44 38.52
C ARG A 138 -21.81 3.98 37.38
N LEU A 139 -20.57 4.34 37.70
CA LEU A 139 -19.58 4.84 36.76
C LEU A 139 -18.33 3.98 36.84
N GLY A 140 -17.75 3.61 35.70
CA GLY A 140 -16.47 2.92 35.58
C GLY A 140 -15.43 3.81 34.94
N GLN A 141 -14.19 3.77 35.42
CA GLN A 141 -13.08 4.52 34.80
C GLN A 141 -12.65 3.84 33.49
N THR A 142 -12.66 4.58 32.37
CA THR A 142 -12.34 4.09 31.02
C THR A 142 -11.26 4.94 30.35
N GLY A 143 -10.23 5.32 31.08
CA GLY A 143 -9.15 6.18 30.61
C GLY A 143 -8.89 7.39 31.48
N ASN A 144 -7.89 8.18 31.11
CA ASN A 144 -7.53 9.42 31.79
C ASN A 144 -6.86 10.38 30.79
N PHE A 145 -7.19 11.68 30.81
CA PHE A 145 -6.63 12.61 29.83
C PHE A 145 -5.13 12.87 30.00
N THR A 146 -4.58 12.70 31.21
CA THR A 146 -3.21 13.14 31.54
C THR A 146 -2.35 12.06 32.22
N ASP A 147 -2.90 11.27 33.14
CA ASP A 147 -2.20 10.20 33.86
C ASP A 147 -2.07 8.94 32.99
N LYS A 148 -0.85 8.68 32.50
CA LYS A 148 -0.54 7.54 31.63
C LYS A 148 -0.78 6.18 32.29
N GLU A 149 -0.59 6.06 33.61
CA GLU A 149 -0.82 4.79 34.31
C GLU A 149 -2.31 4.43 34.37
N ARG A 150 -3.20 5.40 34.09
CA ARG A 150 -4.65 5.25 34.09
C ARG A 150 -5.25 5.26 32.69
N GLN A 151 -4.42 5.35 31.65
CA GLN A 151 -4.84 5.27 30.25
C GLN A 151 -5.00 3.83 29.74
N THR A 152 -5.22 2.88 30.64
CA THR A 152 -5.39 1.47 30.31
C THR A 152 -6.63 0.88 30.98
N TYR A 153 -7.34 0.02 30.27
CA TYR A 153 -8.48 -0.73 30.80
C TYR A 153 -8.85 -1.91 29.90
N ILE A 154 -9.63 -2.83 30.46
CA ILE A 154 -10.21 -3.98 29.75
C ILE A 154 -11.72 -3.80 29.68
N ILE A 155 -12.30 -4.07 28.51
CA ILE A 155 -13.75 -4.15 28.32
C ILE A 155 -14.13 -5.61 28.02
N ILE A 156 -15.19 -6.09 28.65
CA ILE A 156 -15.94 -7.26 28.19
C ILE A 156 -17.31 -6.78 27.74
N ASP A 157 -17.64 -6.92 26.46
CA ASP A 157 -18.87 -6.38 25.87
C ASP A 157 -19.61 -7.44 25.04
N VAL A 158 -20.85 -7.70 25.43
CA VAL A 158 -21.77 -8.62 24.74
C VAL A 158 -23.03 -7.93 24.20
N ARG A 159 -23.07 -6.58 24.20
CA ARG A 159 -24.23 -5.81 23.76
C ARG A 159 -24.14 -5.41 22.30
N ASP A 160 -25.27 -5.03 21.72
CA ASP A 160 -25.38 -4.39 20.40
C ASP A 160 -24.74 -5.17 19.23
N GLY A 161 -24.54 -6.48 19.42
CA GLY A 161 -23.92 -7.40 18.47
C GLY A 161 -22.40 -7.55 18.63
N ASN A 162 -21.81 -6.95 19.66
CA ASN A 162 -20.49 -7.30 20.17
C ASN A 162 -20.55 -8.62 20.95
N CYS A 163 -19.43 -9.31 20.96
CA CYS A 163 -19.13 -10.46 21.81
C CYS A 163 -17.61 -10.53 21.90
N CYS A 164 -17.02 -9.59 22.64
CA CYS A 164 -15.57 -9.44 22.68
C CYS A 164 -15.00 -9.00 24.02
N ILE A 165 -13.72 -9.33 24.22
CA ILE A 165 -12.84 -8.76 25.24
C ILE A 165 -11.87 -7.82 24.53
N THR A 166 -11.79 -6.55 24.93
CA THR A 166 -10.89 -5.55 24.35
C THR A 166 -9.87 -5.09 25.39
N LEU A 167 -8.58 -5.14 25.06
CA LEU A 167 -7.50 -4.53 25.83
C LEU A 167 -7.22 -3.14 25.24
N VAL A 168 -7.43 -2.10 26.04
CA VAL A 168 -7.25 -0.71 25.64
C VAL A 168 -6.04 -0.12 26.36
N ASP A 169 -5.23 0.64 25.63
CA ASP A 169 -4.08 1.36 26.13
C ASP A 169 -3.96 2.74 25.45
N ASN A 170 -3.30 3.69 26.13
CA ASN A 170 -3.24 5.10 25.75
C ASN A 170 -4.64 5.77 25.62
N ALA A 171 -5.63 5.31 26.38
CA ALA A 171 -7.00 5.84 26.39
C ALA A 171 -7.10 7.24 27.03
N ASN A 172 -6.69 8.25 26.25
CA ASN A 172 -6.66 9.65 26.63
C ASN A 172 -7.72 10.49 25.90
N THR A 173 -8.68 9.83 25.27
CA THR A 173 -9.81 10.42 24.54
C THR A 173 -11.13 9.88 25.11
N TRP A 174 -12.23 10.60 24.88
CA TRP A 174 -13.55 10.18 25.35
C TRP A 174 -13.96 8.79 24.84
N ASP A 175 -13.65 8.51 23.59
CA ASP A 175 -13.86 7.19 22.98
C ASP A 175 -12.51 6.72 22.45
N PRO A 176 -12.09 5.48 22.77
CA PRO A 176 -10.86 4.94 22.24
C PRO A 176 -10.95 4.78 20.72
N GLU A 177 -9.92 5.24 20.02
CA GLU A 177 -9.64 5.02 18.61
C GLU A 177 -9.11 3.60 18.38
N PRO A 178 -9.17 3.07 17.15
CA PRO A 178 -8.65 1.74 16.84
C PRO A 178 -7.18 1.51 17.24
N ALA A 179 -6.32 2.55 17.17
CA ALA A 179 -4.92 2.47 17.57
C ALA A 179 -4.71 2.34 19.10
N GLN A 180 -5.70 2.76 19.90
CA GLN A 180 -5.73 2.60 21.36
C GLN A 180 -6.27 1.22 21.77
N MET A 181 -6.97 0.52 20.88
CA MET A 181 -7.43 -0.86 21.10
C MET A 181 -6.36 -1.87 20.67
N LYS A 182 -5.33 -2.04 21.52
CA LYS A 182 -4.14 -2.86 21.22
C LYS A 182 -4.46 -4.30 20.85
N SER A 183 -5.51 -4.85 21.43
CA SER A 183 -6.04 -6.15 21.01
C SER A 183 -7.50 -6.35 21.40
N TRP A 184 -8.17 -7.23 20.67
CA TRP A 184 -9.41 -7.82 21.14
C TRP A 184 -9.57 -9.27 20.69
N PHE A 185 -10.36 -9.99 21.45
CA PHE A 185 -10.79 -11.36 21.18
C PHE A 185 -12.30 -11.39 21.04
N GLY A 186 -12.80 -12.10 20.04
CA GLY A 186 -14.21 -12.21 19.71
C GLY A 186 -14.69 -11.13 18.74
N LYS A 187 -16.00 -11.12 18.50
CA LYS A 187 -16.64 -10.25 17.51
C LYS A 187 -16.80 -8.83 18.07
N LYS A 188 -16.21 -7.85 17.38
CA LYS A 188 -16.45 -6.43 17.64
C LYS A 188 -17.14 -5.82 16.43
N LYS A 189 -18.45 -5.66 16.51
CA LYS A 189 -19.32 -5.33 15.37
C LYS A 189 -18.97 -3.98 14.77
N GLY A 190 -18.88 -3.93 13.44
CA GLY A 190 -18.67 -2.72 12.66
C GLY A 190 -17.25 -2.17 12.75
N MET A 191 -16.32 -2.89 13.37
CA MET A 191 -14.95 -2.43 13.51
C MET A 191 -14.20 -2.57 12.18
N THR A 192 -13.45 -1.53 11.81
CA THR A 192 -12.58 -1.53 10.63
C THR A 192 -11.20 -1.01 11.00
N ILE A 193 -10.15 -1.74 10.62
CA ILE A 193 -8.76 -1.30 10.76
C ILE A 193 -8.12 -1.24 9.38
N ASN A 194 -7.59 -0.07 9.00
CA ASN A 194 -6.93 0.14 7.71
C ASN A 194 -7.75 -0.39 6.51
N GLY A 195 -9.07 -0.17 6.53
CA GLY A 195 -10.00 -0.63 5.49
C GLY A 195 -10.44 -2.10 5.58
N ILE A 196 -9.89 -2.89 6.51
CA ILE A 196 -10.27 -4.28 6.73
C ILE A 196 -11.45 -4.35 7.69
N ASN A 197 -12.59 -4.86 7.24
CA ASN A 197 -13.74 -5.16 8.10
C ASN A 197 -13.40 -6.32 9.04
N CYS A 198 -13.48 -6.10 10.34
CA CYS A 198 -13.06 -7.05 11.36
C CYS A 198 -14.17 -8.00 11.87
N ASP A 199 -15.40 -7.94 11.35
CA ASP A 199 -16.55 -8.68 11.90
C ASP A 199 -16.39 -10.21 11.86
N ARG A 200 -15.59 -10.72 10.90
CA ARG A 200 -15.33 -12.15 10.72
C ARG A 200 -14.14 -12.68 11.52
N PHE A 201 -13.35 -11.82 12.16
CA PHE A 201 -12.11 -12.20 12.82
C PHE A 201 -12.35 -12.49 14.30
N SER A 202 -11.78 -13.59 14.80
CA SER A 202 -11.88 -14.01 16.21
C SER A 202 -10.84 -13.34 17.10
N ALA A 203 -9.79 -12.76 16.53
CA ALA A 203 -8.81 -11.97 17.25
C ALA A 203 -8.20 -10.91 16.32
N VAL A 204 -7.92 -9.74 16.88
CA VAL A 204 -7.09 -8.72 16.24
C VAL A 204 -6.07 -8.25 17.27
N LEU A 205 -4.79 -8.30 16.90
CA LEU A 205 -3.65 -8.08 17.79
C LEU A 205 -2.68 -7.10 17.10
N GLN A 206 -2.25 -6.07 17.80
CA GLN A 206 -1.25 -5.10 17.34
C GLN A 206 0.09 -5.34 18.05
N ASP A 207 1.21 -5.02 17.39
CA ASP A 207 2.57 -5.12 17.94
C ASP A 207 2.92 -6.48 18.58
N ILE A 208 2.72 -7.54 17.81
CA ILE A 208 2.84 -8.93 18.28
C ILE A 208 4.29 -9.47 18.21
N ILE A 209 4.71 -10.14 19.29
CA ILE A 209 5.88 -11.03 19.29
C ILE A 209 5.37 -12.47 19.35
N MET A 210 5.66 -13.26 18.31
CA MET A 210 5.34 -14.68 18.25
C MET A 210 6.61 -15.52 18.38
N THR A 211 6.59 -16.52 19.27
CA THR A 211 7.68 -17.47 19.48
C THR A 211 7.14 -18.91 19.49
N GLY A 212 7.94 -19.88 19.06
CA GLY A 212 7.55 -21.28 19.02
C GLY A 212 7.15 -21.75 17.61
N LEU A 213 6.36 -22.82 17.54
CA LEU A 213 5.88 -23.36 16.27
C LEU A 213 4.52 -22.74 15.92
N ILE A 214 4.49 -21.99 14.83
CA ILE A 214 3.27 -21.41 14.28
C ILE A 214 2.85 -22.21 13.06
N PHE A 215 1.58 -22.59 13.01
CA PHE A 215 1.00 -23.34 11.91
C PHE A 215 -0.24 -22.62 11.38
N GLN A 216 -0.42 -22.66 10.07
CA GLN A 216 -1.65 -22.33 9.38
C GLN A 216 -2.32 -23.61 8.90
N ILE A 217 -3.64 -23.62 8.85
CA ILE A 217 -4.41 -24.71 8.26
C ILE A 217 -4.92 -24.21 6.93
N ASP A 218 -4.61 -24.94 5.87
CA ASP A 218 -5.26 -24.75 4.57
C ASP A 218 -6.71 -25.23 4.70
N GLU A 219 -7.66 -24.31 4.70
CA GLU A 219 -9.09 -24.63 4.85
C GLU A 219 -9.65 -25.45 3.69
N ILE A 220 -8.98 -25.47 2.53
CA ILE A 220 -9.41 -26.24 1.35
C ILE A 220 -8.96 -27.70 1.49
N THR A 221 -7.71 -27.93 1.88
CA THR A 221 -7.13 -29.29 1.94
C THR A 221 -7.14 -29.90 3.34
N GLY A 222 -7.34 -29.10 4.39
CA GLY A 222 -7.18 -29.48 5.79
C GLY A 222 -5.71 -29.64 6.23
N SER A 223 -4.75 -29.33 5.35
CA SER A 223 -3.34 -29.53 5.63
C SER A 223 -2.81 -28.49 6.61
N THR A 224 -2.05 -28.95 7.60
CA THR A 224 -1.32 -28.07 8.52
C THR A 224 0.02 -27.69 7.90
N VAL A 225 0.23 -26.40 7.67
CA VAL A 225 1.45 -25.83 7.10
C VAL A 225 2.16 -25.03 8.18
N ARG A 226 3.45 -25.34 8.44
CA ARG A 226 4.25 -24.52 9.36
C ARG A 226 4.53 -23.17 8.70
N VAL A 227 4.49 -22.09 9.46
CA VAL A 227 4.86 -20.75 8.99
C VAL A 227 6.40 -20.60 9.06
N PRO A 228 7.09 -20.25 7.95
CA PRO A 228 8.53 -20.03 7.95
C PRO A 228 8.93 -18.75 8.69
N ILE A 229 10.17 -18.70 9.15
CA ILE A 229 10.78 -17.47 9.70
C ILE A 229 11.38 -16.70 8.52
N ASP A 230 10.70 -15.66 8.06
CA ASP A 230 11.11 -14.88 6.90
C ASP A 230 12.21 -13.87 7.20
N PHE A 231 13.21 -13.82 6.33
CA PHE A 231 14.27 -12.81 6.32
C PHE A 231 14.28 -12.09 4.97
N PRO A 232 14.62 -10.79 4.95
CA PRO A 232 14.63 -10.02 3.71
C PRO A 232 15.72 -10.46 2.73
N SER A 233 16.84 -10.98 3.24
CA SER A 233 17.97 -11.48 2.46
C SER A 233 18.84 -12.43 3.27
N TRP A 234 19.69 -13.19 2.59
CA TRP A 234 20.80 -13.88 3.23
C TRP A 234 21.92 -12.91 3.62
N GLU A 235 22.54 -13.13 4.78
CA GLU A 235 23.62 -12.32 5.37
C GLU A 235 24.79 -13.24 5.77
N PRO A 236 26.03 -12.96 5.32
CA PRO A 236 27.20 -13.74 5.71
C PRO A 236 27.41 -13.79 7.23
N GLY A 237 27.65 -14.98 7.76
CA GLY A 237 27.95 -15.19 9.19
C GLY A 237 26.72 -15.21 10.11
N ARG A 238 25.52 -14.86 9.64
CA ARG A 238 24.28 -15.01 10.41
C ARG A 238 23.90 -16.48 10.54
N LYS A 239 23.47 -16.87 11.75
CA LYS A 239 22.90 -18.20 11.98
C LYS A 239 21.40 -18.17 11.71
N TYR A 240 20.96 -18.98 10.75
CA TYR A 240 19.56 -19.20 10.40
C TYR A 240 19.03 -20.44 11.09
N ALA A 241 17.91 -20.31 11.81
CA ALA A 241 17.27 -21.44 12.49
C ALA A 241 16.59 -22.39 11.49
N TYR A 242 16.29 -23.61 11.93
CA TYR A 242 15.46 -24.54 11.16
C TYR A 242 14.15 -23.87 10.73
N TYR A 243 13.80 -24.01 9.45
CA TYR A 243 12.61 -23.42 8.83
C TYR A 243 12.66 -21.89 8.63
N SER A 244 13.87 -21.30 8.64
CA SER A 244 14.12 -19.94 8.17
C SER A 244 14.05 -19.87 6.65
N ARG A 245 13.44 -18.83 6.10
CA ARG A 245 13.35 -18.60 4.65
C ARG A 245 14.06 -17.30 4.26
N VAL A 246 14.96 -17.39 3.30
CA VAL A 246 15.83 -16.28 2.85
C VAL A 246 15.84 -16.19 1.31
N PRO A 247 15.72 -14.98 0.73
CA PRO A 247 16.07 -14.74 -0.66
C PRO A 247 17.60 -14.72 -0.85
N HIS A 248 18.10 -15.41 -1.87
CA HIS A 248 19.51 -15.38 -2.28
C HIS A 248 19.70 -15.82 -3.74
N ASN A 249 20.54 -15.10 -4.49
CA ASN A 249 20.88 -15.39 -5.90
C ASN A 249 19.67 -15.62 -6.84
N GLY A 250 18.60 -14.83 -6.64
CA GLY A 250 17.38 -14.89 -7.44
C GLY A 250 16.42 -16.03 -7.08
N SER A 251 16.77 -16.88 -6.10
CA SER A 251 15.92 -17.94 -5.57
C SER A 251 15.53 -17.65 -4.12
N THR A 252 14.49 -18.33 -3.61
CA THR A 252 14.13 -18.35 -2.20
C THR A 252 14.48 -19.70 -1.59
N TRP A 253 15.15 -19.69 -0.45
CA TRP A 253 15.73 -20.86 0.20
C TRP A 253 15.13 -21.06 1.59
N LEU A 254 14.83 -22.31 1.94
CA LEU A 254 14.33 -22.72 3.25
C LEU A 254 15.40 -23.55 3.96
N CYS A 255 15.79 -23.14 5.17
CA CYS A 255 16.73 -23.88 6.00
C CYS A 255 16.09 -25.18 6.50
N VAL A 256 16.67 -26.32 6.15
CA VAL A 256 16.20 -27.66 6.53
C VAL A 256 17.12 -28.36 7.54
N ASN A 257 18.22 -27.71 7.94
CA ASN A 257 19.07 -28.18 9.04
C ASN A 257 18.37 -27.95 10.39
N ASP A 258 18.15 -29.03 11.14
CA ASP A 258 17.45 -29.04 12.43
C ASP A 258 18.17 -28.22 13.52
N LYS A 259 19.50 -28.09 13.43
CA LYS A 259 20.34 -27.28 14.32
C LYS A 259 20.55 -25.84 13.81
N GLY A 260 19.95 -25.52 12.67
CA GLY A 260 20.18 -24.30 11.90
C GLY A 260 21.55 -24.29 11.22
N THR A 261 21.82 -23.25 10.44
CA THR A 261 23.06 -23.14 9.67
C THR A 261 23.57 -21.70 9.53
N THR A 262 24.87 -21.56 9.30
CA THR A 262 25.53 -20.31 8.85
C THR A 262 26.04 -20.41 7.41
N SER A 263 25.80 -21.56 6.74
CA SER A 263 26.27 -21.82 5.39
C SER A 263 25.46 -21.02 4.36
N GLU A 264 26.08 -20.73 3.22
CA GLU A 264 25.45 -19.97 2.14
C GLU A 264 24.44 -20.85 1.35
N PRO A 265 23.22 -20.37 1.05
CA PRO A 265 22.25 -21.12 0.27
C PRO A 265 22.73 -21.41 -1.15
N SER A 266 22.66 -22.69 -1.55
CA SER A 266 22.92 -23.13 -2.92
C SER A 266 22.30 -24.52 -3.15
N GLU A 267 22.11 -24.91 -4.41
CA GLU A 267 21.49 -26.20 -4.77
C GLU A 267 22.33 -27.40 -4.31
N ASN A 268 23.63 -27.18 -4.11
CA ASN A 268 24.58 -28.19 -3.67
C ASN A 268 24.76 -28.21 -2.14
N ASN A 269 24.08 -27.32 -1.40
CA ASN A 269 24.19 -27.23 0.04
C ASN A 269 23.00 -27.92 0.73
N PRO A 270 23.21 -29.05 1.43
CA PRO A 270 22.12 -29.84 2.02
C PRO A 270 21.39 -29.13 3.17
N ASP A 271 21.93 -28.04 3.72
CA ASP A 271 21.25 -27.26 4.75
C ASP A 271 20.05 -26.46 4.20
N TRP A 272 19.97 -26.29 2.88
CA TRP A 272 19.00 -25.42 2.22
C TRP A 272 18.19 -26.16 1.16
N LEU A 273 16.88 -25.95 1.18
CA LEU A 273 15.94 -26.40 0.17
C LEU A 273 15.48 -25.21 -0.68
N VAL A 274 15.44 -25.36 -2.01
CA VAL A 274 14.85 -24.34 -2.88
C VAL A 274 13.33 -24.31 -2.67
N SER A 275 12.83 -23.21 -2.09
CA SER A 275 11.39 -22.97 -1.94
C SER A 275 10.78 -22.32 -3.18
N ALA A 276 11.56 -21.52 -3.91
CA ALA A 276 11.19 -20.93 -5.20
C ALA A 276 12.46 -20.73 -6.04
N ALA A 277 12.45 -21.22 -7.28
CA ALA A 277 13.60 -21.13 -8.18
C ALA A 277 13.61 -19.82 -8.97
N LYS A 278 14.80 -19.33 -9.30
CA LYS A 278 14.99 -18.27 -10.31
C LYS A 278 14.41 -18.71 -11.66
N GLY A 279 13.83 -17.77 -12.40
CA GLY A 279 13.34 -18.02 -13.76
C GLY A 279 14.49 -18.11 -14.78
N ASP A 280 14.32 -18.95 -15.80
CA ASP A 280 15.25 -19.02 -16.93
C ASP A 280 15.04 -17.83 -17.88
N LYS A 281 16.16 -17.31 -18.43
CA LYS A 281 16.10 -16.33 -19.51
C LYS A 281 15.67 -17.06 -20.80
N GLY A 282 14.55 -16.65 -21.38
CA GLY A 282 14.12 -17.16 -22.69
C GLY A 282 15.14 -16.87 -23.79
N ASP A 283 15.16 -17.72 -24.82
CA ASP A 283 16.06 -17.54 -25.96
C ASP A 283 15.83 -16.18 -26.66
N PRO A 284 16.90 -15.51 -27.13
CA PRO A 284 16.74 -14.34 -28.00
C PRO A 284 15.93 -14.74 -29.25
N GLY A 285 14.84 -14.02 -29.54
CA GLY A 285 14.04 -14.25 -30.75
C GLY A 285 14.82 -14.05 -32.04
N LEU A 286 14.27 -14.55 -33.17
CA LEU A 286 14.85 -14.44 -34.52
C LEU A 286 15.35 -13.02 -34.83
N SER A 287 16.64 -12.90 -35.20
CA SER A 287 17.27 -11.62 -35.56
C SER A 287 17.05 -11.28 -37.05
N VAL A 288 16.69 -10.03 -37.33
CA VAL A 288 16.58 -9.47 -38.69
C VAL A 288 17.95 -8.95 -39.13
N ILE A 289 18.36 -9.24 -40.38
CA ILE A 289 19.62 -8.76 -40.96
C ILE A 289 19.34 -7.48 -41.77
N GLY A 290 20.09 -6.40 -41.53
CA GLY A 290 19.99 -5.18 -42.35
C GLY A 290 20.73 -5.32 -43.68
N GLY A 291 20.01 -5.31 -44.81
CA GLY A 291 20.58 -5.43 -46.16
C GLY A 291 20.71 -4.12 -46.95
N GLY A 292 20.15 -3.02 -46.45
CA GLY A 292 20.22 -1.69 -47.08
C GLY A 292 19.45 -1.62 -48.42
N HIS A 293 19.89 -0.77 -49.35
CA HIS A 293 19.29 -0.74 -50.70
C HIS A 293 19.59 -2.06 -51.44
N TRP A 294 18.59 -2.61 -52.13
CA TRP A 294 18.81 -3.81 -52.94
C TRP A 294 19.76 -3.50 -54.09
N GLU A 295 20.84 -4.28 -54.20
CA GLU A 295 21.83 -4.14 -55.27
C GLU A 295 22.18 -5.51 -55.85
N SER A 296 22.21 -5.59 -57.17
CA SER A 296 22.59 -6.81 -57.90
C SER A 296 24.04 -7.25 -57.65
N SER A 297 24.89 -6.39 -57.09
CA SER A 297 26.27 -6.72 -56.70
C SER A 297 26.37 -7.34 -55.30
N LYS A 298 25.34 -7.18 -54.47
CA LYS A 298 25.29 -7.70 -53.09
C LYS A 298 24.52 -9.02 -52.98
N THR A 299 24.00 -9.52 -54.10
CA THR A 299 23.34 -10.82 -54.16
C THR A 299 24.36 -11.96 -54.10
N PRO A 300 24.05 -13.09 -53.43
CA PRO A 300 22.78 -13.41 -52.79
C PRO A 300 22.61 -12.76 -51.39
N TYR A 301 21.38 -12.36 -51.06
CA TYR A 301 20.99 -11.96 -49.70
C TYR A 301 20.56 -13.19 -48.90
N GLU A 302 20.94 -13.30 -47.62
CA GLU A 302 20.53 -14.39 -46.72
C GLU A 302 19.05 -14.26 -46.29
N VAL A 303 18.46 -15.31 -45.71
CA VAL A 303 17.10 -15.26 -45.13
C VAL A 303 17.00 -14.20 -44.02
N ASN A 304 15.82 -13.59 -43.87
CA ASN A 304 15.54 -12.49 -42.92
C ASN A 304 16.36 -11.21 -43.17
N THR A 305 16.86 -11.02 -44.39
CA THR A 305 17.55 -9.78 -44.77
C THR A 305 16.54 -8.75 -45.26
N MET A 306 16.50 -7.60 -44.59
CA MET A 306 15.63 -6.49 -44.95
C MET A 306 16.32 -5.54 -45.94
N VAL A 307 15.71 -5.31 -47.10
CA VAL A 307 16.23 -4.41 -48.15
C VAL A 307 15.20 -3.35 -48.54
N THR A 308 15.68 -2.24 -49.09
CA THR A 308 14.83 -1.22 -49.72
C THR A 308 14.97 -1.24 -51.23
N LEU A 309 13.85 -1.12 -51.96
CA LEU A 309 13.85 -0.96 -53.42
C LEU A 309 12.61 -0.17 -53.86
N ALA A 310 12.81 0.83 -54.72
CA ALA A 310 11.72 1.66 -55.27
C ALA A 310 10.81 2.32 -54.22
N GLY A 311 11.36 2.69 -53.06
CA GLY A 311 10.61 3.32 -51.96
C GLY A 311 9.88 2.32 -51.06
N CYS A 312 9.94 1.02 -51.35
CA CYS A 312 9.35 -0.05 -50.56
C CYS A 312 10.41 -0.77 -49.70
N VAL A 313 9.96 -1.43 -48.63
CA VAL A 313 10.80 -2.26 -47.76
C VAL A 313 10.38 -3.72 -47.90
N PHE A 314 11.37 -4.61 -48.05
CA PHE A 314 11.17 -6.04 -48.22
C PHE A 314 12.03 -6.83 -47.24
N ILE A 315 11.59 -8.02 -46.87
CA ILE A 315 12.41 -8.99 -46.15
C ILE A 315 12.49 -10.29 -46.95
N SER A 316 13.68 -10.87 -47.06
CA SER A 316 13.88 -12.13 -47.77
C SER A 316 13.33 -13.30 -46.95
N LYS A 317 12.48 -14.12 -47.58
CA LYS A 317 11.97 -15.37 -47.01
C LYS A 317 12.94 -16.53 -47.18
N VAL A 318 13.86 -16.40 -48.14
CA VAL A 318 14.89 -17.39 -48.47
C VAL A 318 16.19 -16.69 -48.89
N LYS A 319 17.31 -17.42 -48.93
CA LYS A 319 18.54 -16.90 -49.54
C LYS A 319 18.31 -16.69 -51.04
N THR A 320 18.45 -15.46 -51.54
CA THR A 320 18.02 -15.13 -52.92
C THR A 320 18.93 -14.13 -53.64
N SER A 321 19.06 -14.31 -54.96
CA SER A 321 19.66 -13.32 -55.87
C SER A 321 18.63 -12.56 -56.71
N ASN A 322 17.35 -12.90 -56.55
CA ASN A 322 16.27 -12.27 -57.28
C ASN A 322 15.98 -10.89 -56.65
N PRO A 323 15.72 -9.86 -57.47
CA PRO A 323 15.25 -8.58 -56.94
C PRO A 323 13.85 -8.72 -56.34
N PRO A 324 13.51 -7.99 -55.26
CA PRO A 324 12.17 -7.98 -54.67
C PRO A 324 11.07 -7.60 -55.66
N ILE A 325 11.41 -6.76 -56.65
CA ILE A 325 10.52 -6.31 -57.72
C ILE A 325 11.26 -6.44 -59.05
N LYS A 326 10.54 -6.72 -60.15
CA LYS A 326 11.13 -6.82 -61.49
C LYS A 326 11.78 -5.51 -61.95
N ILE A 327 13.07 -5.59 -62.29
CA ILE A 327 13.87 -4.50 -62.84
C ILE A 327 14.03 -4.68 -64.36
N ALA A 328 13.92 -3.58 -65.12
CA ALA A 328 14.09 -3.58 -66.56
C ALA A 328 15.52 -3.98 -66.94
N ARG A 329 15.67 -4.73 -68.03
CA ARG A 329 16.97 -5.20 -68.52
C ARG A 329 17.32 -4.61 -69.89
N PHE A 330 18.62 -4.53 -70.17
CA PHE A 330 19.12 -4.37 -71.53
C PHE A 330 19.03 -5.72 -72.27
N ARG A 331 19.15 -5.70 -73.62
CA ARG A 331 19.14 -6.95 -74.42
C ARG A 331 20.27 -7.92 -74.04
N ASN A 332 21.35 -7.42 -73.42
CA ASN A 332 22.46 -8.22 -72.91
C ASN A 332 22.24 -8.77 -71.49
N GLY A 333 21.03 -8.63 -70.92
CA GLY A 333 20.66 -9.19 -69.61
C GLY A 333 20.97 -8.30 -68.40
N ASN A 334 21.76 -7.24 -68.57
CA ASN A 334 22.12 -6.32 -67.48
C ASN A 334 20.93 -5.48 -67.02
N TYR A 335 20.82 -5.25 -65.72
CA TYR A 335 19.80 -4.38 -65.15
C TYR A 335 20.02 -2.92 -65.55
N ARG A 336 18.94 -2.23 -65.89
CA ARG A 336 18.96 -0.80 -66.20
C ARG A 336 19.00 0.02 -64.91
N LYS A 337 20.05 0.84 -64.77
CA LYS A 337 20.25 1.75 -63.64
C LYS A 337 19.94 3.19 -64.04
N LYS A 338 19.46 3.98 -63.08
CA LYS A 338 19.30 5.44 -63.17
C LYS A 338 20.65 6.12 -62.88
N LYS A 339 20.79 7.38 -63.27
CA LYS A 339 22.01 8.18 -63.00
C LYS A 339 22.25 8.43 -61.51
N ASP A 340 21.20 8.39 -60.70
CA ASP A 340 21.23 8.59 -59.24
C ASP A 340 21.55 7.30 -58.45
N GLY A 341 21.86 6.19 -59.13
CA GLY A 341 22.18 4.91 -58.50
C GLY A 341 21.00 3.96 -58.33
N GLY A 342 19.75 4.40 -58.57
CA GLY A 342 18.57 3.54 -58.49
C GLY A 342 18.39 2.61 -59.70
N TYR A 343 17.37 1.74 -59.65
CA TYR A 343 17.02 0.86 -60.77
C TYR A 343 15.78 1.36 -61.54
N ILE A 344 15.72 1.07 -62.84
CA ILE A 344 14.52 1.30 -63.66
C ILE A 344 13.66 0.03 -63.60
N LEU A 345 12.44 0.13 -63.08
CA LEU A 345 11.52 -1.00 -62.96
C LEU A 345 11.02 -1.46 -64.34
N ALA A 346 10.70 -2.75 -64.45
CA ALA A 346 10.04 -3.30 -65.63
C ALA A 346 8.52 -3.08 -65.51
N GLY A 347 7.91 -2.44 -66.51
CA GLY A 347 6.47 -2.14 -66.52
C GLY A 347 6.12 -0.79 -65.88
N LYS A 348 4.82 -0.54 -65.66
CA LYS A 348 4.34 0.66 -64.96
C LYS A 348 4.56 0.50 -63.45
N SER A 349 4.88 1.59 -62.76
CA SER A 349 5.12 1.59 -61.31
C SER A 349 3.90 1.18 -60.47
N ALA A 350 2.69 1.22 -61.01
CA ALA A 350 1.47 0.78 -60.33
C ALA A 350 1.23 -0.74 -60.40
N ASP A 351 1.81 -1.44 -61.38
CA ASP A 351 1.37 -2.78 -61.79
C ASP A 351 2.39 -3.89 -61.49
N TRP A 352 3.49 -3.57 -60.78
CA TRP A 352 4.50 -4.59 -60.46
C TRP A 352 4.09 -5.42 -59.23
N THR A 353 4.49 -6.70 -59.27
CA THR A 353 4.28 -7.69 -58.20
C THR A 353 5.59 -7.97 -57.46
N VAL A 354 5.48 -8.32 -56.17
CA VAL A 354 6.62 -8.76 -55.36
C VAL A 354 7.05 -10.17 -55.81
N HIS A 355 8.35 -10.42 -55.87
CA HIS A 355 8.91 -11.74 -56.15
C HIS A 355 8.66 -12.67 -54.95
N GLU A 356 8.37 -13.95 -55.19
CA GLU A 356 7.97 -14.91 -54.15
C GLU A 356 9.01 -15.11 -53.03
N ASP A 357 10.30 -14.96 -53.33
CA ASP A 357 11.41 -14.98 -52.36
C ASP A 357 11.36 -13.85 -51.31
N TRP A 358 10.52 -12.83 -51.52
CA TRP A 358 10.46 -11.63 -50.69
C TRP A 358 9.05 -11.44 -50.12
N GLU A 359 9.00 -10.89 -48.92
CA GLU A 359 7.80 -10.37 -48.29
C GLU A 359 7.89 -8.84 -48.27
N MET A 360 6.82 -8.13 -48.65
CA MET A 360 6.78 -6.67 -48.57
C MET A 360 6.32 -6.25 -47.18
N LEU A 361 7.17 -5.50 -46.49
CA LEU A 361 6.87 -4.95 -45.17
C LEU A 361 6.29 -3.54 -45.25
N LEU A 362 6.66 -2.79 -46.29
CA LEU A 362 6.18 -1.43 -46.52
C LEU A 362 6.02 -1.19 -48.01
N ASP A 363 4.81 -0.82 -48.44
CA ASP A 363 4.57 -0.37 -49.81
C ASP A 363 4.69 1.16 -49.89
N GLY A 364 5.81 1.64 -50.41
CA GLY A 364 6.06 3.06 -50.60
C GLY A 364 5.11 3.76 -51.58
N ARG A 365 4.28 3.03 -52.33
CA ARG A 365 3.24 3.60 -53.21
C ARG A 365 2.03 4.10 -52.43
N GLU A 366 1.77 3.53 -51.25
CA GLU A 366 0.61 3.84 -50.42
C GLU A 366 0.90 4.91 -49.37
N LEU A 367 2.18 5.29 -49.22
CA LEU A 367 2.59 6.36 -48.31
C LEU A 367 2.23 7.73 -48.89
N LYS A 368 1.13 8.31 -48.41
CA LYS A 368 0.81 9.73 -48.57
C LYS A 368 1.22 10.49 -47.30
N GLY A 369 2.38 11.15 -47.35
CA GLY A 369 2.87 12.00 -46.27
C GLY A 369 4.13 12.76 -46.69
N GLU A 370 4.38 13.93 -46.09
CA GLU A 370 5.60 14.71 -46.32
C GLU A 370 6.83 13.92 -45.88
N SER A 371 7.81 13.78 -46.77
CA SER A 371 9.02 12.99 -46.57
C SER A 371 9.84 13.48 -45.37
N ILE A 372 10.27 12.55 -44.51
CA ILE A 372 11.24 12.83 -43.45
C ILE A 372 12.65 12.94 -44.05
N THR A 373 13.38 14.02 -43.77
CA THR A 373 14.72 14.28 -44.31
C THR A 373 15.77 14.23 -43.20
N PHE A 374 16.60 13.19 -43.15
CA PHE A 374 17.65 13.10 -42.12
C PHE A 374 18.87 13.96 -42.47
N LEU A 375 19.17 14.95 -41.64
CA LEU A 375 20.23 15.96 -41.79
C LEU A 375 21.61 15.50 -41.30
N GLY A 376 21.67 14.43 -40.48
CA GLY A 376 22.93 13.91 -39.91
C GLY A 376 22.99 13.98 -38.38
N GLU A 377 24.22 14.02 -37.84
CA GLU A 377 24.48 14.07 -36.40
C GLU A 377 25.00 15.45 -35.97
N PHE A 378 24.40 16.06 -34.95
CA PHE A 378 24.76 17.39 -34.45
C PHE A 378 24.74 17.43 -32.92
N ALA A 379 25.51 18.30 -32.28
CA ALA A 379 25.46 18.46 -30.81
C ALA A 379 24.32 19.40 -30.34
N SER A 380 23.64 20.06 -31.27
CA SER A 380 22.55 21.01 -31.03
C SER A 380 21.61 21.10 -32.23
N HIS A 381 20.45 21.73 -32.05
CA HIS A 381 19.45 21.91 -33.11
C HIS A 381 20.01 22.65 -34.33
N PRO A 382 19.92 22.07 -35.54
CA PRO A 382 20.29 22.77 -36.77
C PRO A 382 19.47 24.05 -36.99
N SER A 383 20.13 25.11 -37.45
CA SER A 383 19.50 26.39 -37.81
C SER A 383 18.80 26.31 -39.18
N ASN A 384 17.65 26.97 -39.31
CA ASN A 384 16.79 26.99 -40.52
C ASN A 384 16.21 25.62 -40.93
N PRO A 385 15.58 24.86 -40.00
CA PRO A 385 14.99 23.57 -40.32
C PRO A 385 13.73 23.70 -41.20
N LYS A 386 13.45 22.66 -41.98
CA LYS A 386 12.23 22.51 -42.77
C LYS A 386 11.34 21.43 -42.16
N GLU A 387 10.04 21.55 -42.41
CA GLU A 387 9.04 20.55 -41.99
C GLU A 387 9.46 19.15 -42.47
N GLY A 388 9.58 18.21 -41.53
CA GLY A 388 10.04 16.84 -41.80
C GLY A 388 11.56 16.64 -41.70
N ASP A 389 12.38 17.66 -41.51
CA ASP A 389 13.81 17.49 -41.25
C ASP A 389 14.02 16.72 -39.94
N SER A 390 14.96 15.78 -39.90
CA SER A 390 15.32 15.03 -38.70
C SER A 390 16.82 15.00 -38.49
N TYR A 391 17.30 14.87 -37.26
CA TYR A 391 18.73 14.74 -36.98
C TYR A 391 18.95 13.94 -35.69
N ARG A 392 20.14 13.35 -35.54
CA ARG A 392 20.57 12.70 -34.29
C ARG A 392 21.38 13.68 -33.47
N ASN A 393 20.95 13.93 -32.24
CA ASN A 393 21.68 14.76 -31.32
C ASN A 393 22.73 13.94 -30.57
N THR A 394 24.00 14.31 -30.70
CA THR A 394 25.13 13.59 -30.11
C THR A 394 25.39 13.93 -28.65
N ALA A 395 24.81 15.01 -28.14
CA ALA A 395 24.93 15.45 -26.75
C ALA A 395 23.91 14.74 -25.83
N ASP A 396 22.66 14.60 -26.28
CA ASP A 396 21.58 13.96 -25.51
C ASP A 396 21.20 12.55 -25.99
N HIS A 397 21.73 12.12 -27.14
CA HIS A 397 21.47 10.81 -27.74
C HIS A 397 19.99 10.58 -28.11
N CYS A 398 19.30 11.64 -28.55
CA CYS A 398 17.96 11.59 -29.10
C CYS A 398 17.97 11.89 -30.60
N THR A 399 17.05 11.28 -31.35
CA THR A 399 16.74 11.67 -32.72
C THR A 399 15.54 12.62 -32.69
N TYR A 400 15.69 13.80 -33.26
CA TYR A 400 14.65 14.82 -33.34
C TYR A 400 14.08 14.91 -34.75
N ILE A 401 12.83 15.37 -34.89
CA ILE A 401 12.18 15.77 -36.14
C ILE A 401 11.59 17.17 -36.00
N TYR A 402 11.79 18.01 -37.00
CA TYR A 402 11.20 19.33 -37.07
C TYR A 402 9.78 19.20 -37.62
N ARG A 403 8.80 19.54 -36.78
CA ARG A 403 7.40 19.62 -37.18
C ARG A 403 6.72 20.81 -36.53
N ASN A 404 5.80 21.44 -37.26
CA ASN A 404 4.97 22.54 -36.77
C ASN A 404 5.78 23.66 -36.09
N GLY A 405 6.94 24.00 -36.67
CA GLY A 405 7.79 25.07 -36.17
C GLY A 405 8.77 24.68 -35.05
N LEU A 406 8.76 23.43 -34.58
CA LEU A 406 9.53 22.97 -33.41
C LEU A 406 10.28 21.66 -33.69
N TRP A 407 11.42 21.47 -33.03
CA TRP A 407 12.08 20.17 -32.97
C TRP A 407 11.43 19.29 -31.90
N MET A 408 10.90 18.15 -32.31
CA MET A 408 10.22 17.17 -31.45
C MET A 408 11.04 15.88 -31.38
N VAL A 409 11.02 15.17 -30.25
CA VAL A 409 11.74 13.91 -30.07
C VAL A 409 11.02 12.78 -30.83
N MET A 410 11.74 12.04 -31.68
CA MET A 410 11.20 10.92 -32.48
C MET A 410 11.63 9.54 -31.94
N VAL A 411 12.93 9.34 -31.75
CA VAL A 411 13.51 8.05 -31.34
C VAL A 411 14.62 8.30 -30.33
N LYS A 412 14.75 7.37 -29.38
CA LYS A 412 15.76 7.33 -28.34
C LYS A 412 16.77 6.23 -28.66
N ASP A 413 18.06 6.50 -28.50
CA ASP A 413 19.06 5.44 -28.52
C ASP A 413 18.80 4.49 -27.33
N GLY A 414 18.78 3.18 -27.59
CA GLY A 414 18.82 2.17 -26.54
C GLY A 414 20.27 1.99 -26.06
N THR A 415 20.47 1.81 -24.75
CA THR A 415 21.74 1.33 -24.21
C THR A 415 21.67 -0.18 -24.03
N ASP A 416 22.71 -0.88 -24.48
CA ASP A 416 22.96 -2.27 -24.11
C ASP A 416 23.02 -2.38 -22.59
N GLY A 417 22.14 -3.21 -22.03
CA GLY A 417 21.93 -3.36 -20.60
C GLY A 417 23.14 -3.93 -19.88
N LYS A 418 23.94 -3.04 -19.29
CA LYS A 418 24.84 -3.35 -18.18
C LYS A 418 24.63 -2.31 -17.08
N ASP A 419 23.82 -2.73 -16.11
CA ASP A 419 23.81 -2.40 -14.68
C ASP A 419 23.98 -0.91 -14.29
N GLY A 420 22.84 -0.26 -14.01
CA GLY A 420 22.71 1.10 -13.46
C GLY A 420 21.86 2.00 -14.35
N LYS A 421 20.92 2.79 -13.80
CA LYS A 421 20.13 3.79 -14.57
C LYS A 421 21.09 4.73 -15.32
N GLY A 422 21.36 4.45 -16.60
CA GLY A 422 22.34 5.19 -17.42
C GLY A 422 21.83 6.55 -17.93
N TYR A 423 20.57 6.88 -17.67
CA TYR A 423 19.94 8.14 -18.02
C TYR A 423 18.75 8.42 -17.11
N GLU A 424 18.38 9.69 -17.02
CA GLU A 424 17.18 10.16 -16.32
C GLU A 424 16.41 11.14 -17.20
N TRP A 425 15.12 11.25 -16.92
CA TRP A 425 14.20 12.19 -17.56
C TRP A 425 13.44 12.95 -16.51
N ILE A 426 13.18 14.22 -16.82
CA ILE A 426 12.25 15.05 -16.08
C ILE A 426 11.34 15.77 -17.06
N TYR A 427 10.12 16.05 -16.62
CA TYR A 427 9.04 16.65 -17.39
C TYR A 427 8.51 17.90 -16.70
N THR A 428 8.00 18.83 -17.51
CA THR A 428 7.22 19.98 -17.04
C THR A 428 6.20 20.38 -18.10
N ARG A 429 5.20 21.18 -17.74
CA ARG A 429 4.08 21.53 -18.63
C ARG A 429 3.89 23.03 -18.73
N THR A 430 3.51 23.51 -19.91
CA THR A 430 3.18 24.92 -20.16
C THR A 430 1.83 25.05 -20.85
N ASN A 431 1.13 26.14 -20.58
CA ASN A 431 -0.16 26.48 -21.17
C ASN A 431 -0.07 27.28 -22.49
N ILE A 432 1.12 27.69 -22.90
CA ILE A 432 1.36 28.47 -24.14
C ILE A 432 2.30 27.70 -25.06
N ILE A 433 1.83 27.40 -26.27
CA ILE A 433 2.65 26.86 -27.36
C ILE A 433 3.72 27.89 -27.76
N GLY A 434 4.99 27.52 -27.65
CA GLY A 434 6.14 28.36 -28.02
C GLY A 434 6.84 29.07 -26.86
N LEU A 435 6.36 28.90 -25.61
CA LEU A 435 7.07 29.33 -24.41
C LEU A 435 7.93 28.17 -23.89
N THR A 436 9.19 28.12 -24.29
CA THR A 436 10.15 27.12 -23.79
C THR A 436 10.47 27.40 -22.32
N PRO A 437 10.34 26.40 -21.41
CA PRO A 437 10.80 26.52 -20.03
C PRO A 437 12.29 26.84 -19.94
N ASP A 438 12.71 27.42 -18.81
CA ASP A 438 14.13 27.57 -18.52
C ASP A 438 14.78 26.19 -18.37
N LYS A 439 16.06 26.10 -18.79
CA LYS A 439 16.84 24.88 -18.61
C LYS A 439 17.02 24.60 -17.11
N PRO A 440 16.68 23.40 -16.63
CA PRO A 440 16.84 23.07 -15.21
C PRO A 440 18.30 22.96 -14.79
N ASP A 441 18.56 23.25 -13.51
CA ASP A 441 19.85 23.00 -12.88
C ASP A 441 20.12 21.49 -12.76
N SER A 442 21.40 21.10 -12.80
CA SER A 442 21.85 19.71 -12.67
C SER A 442 22.64 19.49 -11.38
N LYS A 443 22.57 18.26 -10.83
CA LYS A 443 23.39 17.81 -9.69
C LYS A 443 23.95 16.41 -9.91
N GLN A 444 25.14 16.12 -9.39
CA GLN A 444 25.74 14.77 -9.41
C GLN A 444 25.08 13.85 -8.36
N GLN A 445 23.80 13.56 -8.54
CA GLN A 445 22.96 12.79 -7.62
C GLN A 445 21.95 11.99 -8.45
N ASP A 446 21.74 10.72 -8.15
CA ASP A 446 20.73 9.89 -8.85
C ASP A 446 19.31 10.31 -8.45
N ASP A 447 18.38 10.22 -9.40
CA ASP A 447 16.96 10.59 -9.30
C ASP A 447 16.75 12.05 -8.82
N TYR A 448 17.61 12.98 -9.26
CA TYR A 448 17.49 14.39 -8.92
C TYR A 448 16.42 15.08 -9.77
N ILE A 449 15.36 15.55 -9.11
CA ILE A 449 14.27 16.30 -9.72
C ILE A 449 14.40 17.78 -9.32
N PRO A 450 14.70 18.69 -10.27
CA PRO A 450 14.73 20.13 -10.05
C PRO A 450 13.35 20.69 -9.71
N GLU A 451 13.29 21.83 -9.02
CA GLU A 451 12.02 22.48 -8.68
C GLU A 451 11.23 22.85 -9.94
N GLY A 452 9.93 22.56 -9.95
CA GLY A 452 9.05 22.78 -11.11
C GLY A 452 9.09 21.67 -12.16
N TRP A 453 9.84 20.59 -11.91
CA TRP A 453 9.92 19.40 -12.75
C TRP A 453 9.40 18.16 -12.01
N THR A 454 9.08 17.10 -12.76
CA THR A 454 8.67 15.78 -12.26
C THR A 454 9.38 14.69 -13.06
N ASP A 455 9.61 13.50 -12.50
CA ASP A 455 10.12 12.34 -13.22
C ASP A 455 9.01 11.49 -13.87
N ASP A 456 7.74 11.85 -13.65
CA ASP A 456 6.57 11.21 -14.24
C ASP A 456 6.09 11.96 -15.49
N PHE A 457 5.78 11.21 -16.54
CA PHE A 457 5.09 11.76 -17.71
C PHE A 457 3.62 12.00 -17.36
N LEU A 458 3.16 13.25 -17.49
CA LEU A 458 1.84 13.70 -17.05
C LEU A 458 0.82 13.77 -18.20
N GLY A 459 1.28 13.89 -19.44
CA GLY A 459 0.42 14.12 -20.59
C GLY A 459 -0.02 15.59 -20.72
N VAL A 460 -0.71 15.86 -21.83
CA VAL A 460 -1.20 17.19 -22.23
C VAL A 460 -2.72 17.27 -22.15
N ASP A 461 -3.23 18.43 -21.78
CA ASP A 461 -4.66 18.72 -21.68
C ASP A 461 -4.95 20.16 -22.15
N ALA A 462 -6.22 20.58 -22.10
CA ALA A 462 -6.63 21.89 -22.60
C ALA A 462 -5.94 23.06 -21.86
N ASP A 463 -5.58 22.86 -20.60
CA ASP A 463 -4.91 23.85 -19.74
C ASP A 463 -3.38 23.69 -19.75
N HIS A 464 -2.86 22.55 -20.21
CA HIS A 464 -1.44 22.19 -20.33
C HIS A 464 -1.11 21.73 -21.75
N GLN A 465 -1.06 22.70 -22.67
CA GLN A 465 -1.02 22.46 -24.11
C GLN A 465 0.28 21.86 -24.62
N VAL A 466 1.38 21.95 -23.87
CA VAL A 466 2.67 21.36 -24.23
C VAL A 466 3.31 20.73 -23.01
N GLU A 467 3.80 19.50 -23.18
CA GLU A 467 4.67 18.83 -22.22
C GLU A 467 6.10 18.82 -22.75
N TRP A 468 7.02 19.25 -21.91
CA TRP A 468 8.44 19.39 -22.17
C TRP A 468 9.21 18.34 -21.39
N ALA A 469 10.34 17.90 -21.93
CA ALA A 469 11.23 17.00 -21.25
C ALA A 469 12.69 17.47 -21.32
N CYS A 470 13.43 17.16 -20.27
CA CYS A 470 14.89 17.24 -20.21
C CYS A 470 15.45 15.86 -19.90
N LYS A 471 16.61 15.54 -20.50
CA LYS A 471 17.35 14.29 -20.28
C LYS A 471 18.76 14.60 -19.78
N ARG A 472 19.29 13.73 -18.93
CA ARG A 472 20.73 13.64 -18.65
C ARG A 472 21.19 12.19 -18.64
N VAL A 473 22.48 11.97 -18.83
CA VAL A 473 23.08 10.63 -18.95
C VAL A 473 24.24 10.45 -17.99
N LYS A 474 24.44 9.24 -17.45
CA LYS A 474 25.55 8.89 -16.56
C LYS A 474 26.61 8.12 -17.34
N ARG A 475 27.83 8.63 -17.39
CA ARG A 475 28.98 7.91 -17.96
C ARG A 475 30.16 8.00 -17.00
N ASP A 476 30.84 6.87 -16.80
CA ASP A 476 31.99 6.75 -15.90
C ASP A 476 31.70 7.30 -14.47
N GLY A 477 30.46 7.12 -14.02
CA GLY A 477 29.99 7.60 -12.71
C GLY A 477 29.58 9.07 -12.65
N VAL A 478 29.73 9.84 -13.74
CA VAL A 478 29.45 11.27 -13.81
C VAL A 478 28.20 11.53 -14.64
N TRP A 479 27.27 12.32 -14.09
CA TRP A 479 26.07 12.80 -14.78
C TRP A 479 26.40 13.95 -15.72
N SER A 480 25.82 13.96 -16.92
CA SER A 480 25.78 15.14 -17.77
C SER A 480 24.88 16.22 -17.16
N GLU A 481 25.01 17.45 -17.66
CA GLU A 481 23.96 18.45 -17.47
C GLU A 481 22.64 17.97 -18.09
N TRP A 482 21.51 18.45 -17.57
CA TRP A 482 20.23 18.32 -18.23
C TRP A 482 20.28 18.95 -19.63
N SER A 483 19.59 18.34 -20.59
CA SER A 483 19.41 18.91 -21.94
C SER A 483 18.60 20.22 -21.87
N THR A 484 18.61 20.98 -22.96
CA THR A 484 17.61 22.06 -23.12
C THR A 484 16.21 21.45 -23.19
N PRO A 485 15.17 22.09 -22.61
CA PRO A 485 13.80 21.59 -22.66
C PRO A 485 13.34 21.40 -24.12
N ALA A 486 12.83 20.20 -24.42
CA ALA A 486 12.29 19.88 -25.73
C ALA A 486 10.84 19.39 -25.60
N PRO A 487 9.94 19.78 -26.51
CA PRO A 487 8.56 19.33 -26.47
C PRO A 487 8.47 17.83 -26.80
N VAL A 488 7.81 17.07 -25.94
CA VAL A 488 7.59 15.62 -26.10
C VAL A 488 6.14 15.29 -26.43
N HIS A 489 5.19 16.13 -26.04
CA HIS A 489 3.79 15.96 -26.35
C HIS A 489 3.09 17.33 -26.47
N ARG A 490 2.09 17.42 -27.34
CA ARG A 490 1.28 18.63 -27.54
C ARG A 490 -0.20 18.25 -27.57
N TRP A 491 -1.01 19.06 -26.91
CA TRP A 491 -2.45 18.92 -26.96
C TRP A 491 -2.93 19.28 -28.37
N SER A 492 -3.71 18.38 -28.98
CA SER A 492 -4.45 18.65 -30.20
C SER A 492 -5.94 18.52 -29.90
N LYS A 493 -6.73 19.47 -30.40
CA LYS A 493 -8.18 19.33 -30.46
C LYS A 493 -8.45 18.62 -31.78
N ASP A 494 -8.95 17.39 -31.76
CA ASP A 494 -9.21 16.59 -32.97
C ASP A 494 -9.70 17.46 -34.14
N GLY A 495 -8.84 17.67 -35.16
CA GLY A 495 -9.23 18.30 -36.42
C GLY A 495 -8.44 19.50 -36.98
N GLU A 496 -7.16 19.73 -36.63
CA GLU A 496 -6.20 20.48 -37.49
C GLU A 496 -4.84 19.79 -37.57
#